data_AF-A0A8S9A5E4-F1
#
_entry.id   AF-A0A8S9A5E4-F1
#
_cell.length_a   1.000
_cell.length_b   1.000
_cell.length_c   1.000
_cell.angle_alpha   90.00
_cell.angle_beta   90.00
_cell.angle_gamma   90.00
#
_symmetry.space_group_name_H-M   'P 1'
#
loop_
_entity.id
_entity.type
_entity.pdbx_description
1 polymer ?
#
loop_
_entity_poly.entity_id
_entity_poly.type
_entity_poly.pdbx_seq_one_letter_code
_entity_poly.pdbx_strand_id
1 'polypeptide(L)' 'GGLALAFDVRYAGRTCRAFAIRYRGQAHAYLNRCTHVAMELDYQPGRFFDGTGQWLLCATHGAAYHPGTGRCARPGLR' A
#
# COMPACT_ATOMS: atom_id res chain seq x y z
N GLY A 1 -4.22 2.08 -11.85
CA GLY A 1 -5.36 2.16 -10.91
C GLY A 1 -5.65 3.61 -10.59
N GLY A 2 -6.85 3.93 -10.07
CA GLY A 2 -7.14 5.27 -9.55
C GLY A 2 -6.34 5.61 -8.27
N LEU A 3 -6.46 6.83 -7.78
CA LEU A 3 -5.87 7.25 -6.51
C LEU A 3 -6.48 6.47 -5.34
N ALA A 4 -5.65 6.12 -4.36
CA ALA A 4 -6.10 5.54 -3.12
C ALA A 4 -6.70 6.60 -2.18
N LEU A 5 -7.70 6.22 -1.40
CA LEU A 5 -8.23 7.04 -0.32
C LEU A 5 -7.47 6.73 0.97
N ALA A 6 -6.81 7.72 1.54
CA ALA A 6 -6.10 7.58 2.81
C ALA A 6 -6.98 7.99 3.99
N PHE A 7 -6.87 7.26 5.10
CA PHE A 7 -7.64 7.48 6.32
C PHE A 7 -6.91 6.88 7.52
N ASP A 8 -7.39 7.22 8.72
CA ASP A 8 -6.83 6.69 9.96
C ASP A 8 -7.70 5.54 10.49
N VAL A 9 -7.04 4.53 11.05
CA VAL A 9 -7.68 3.37 11.70
C VAL A 9 -7.10 3.14 13.09
N ARG A 10 -7.89 2.53 13.98
CA ARG A 10 -7.35 1.97 15.23
C ARG A 10 -6.89 0.54 14.97
N TYR A 11 -5.59 0.31 15.05
CA TYR A 11 -4.98 -1.01 14.89
C TYR A 11 -4.05 -1.29 16.08
N ALA A 12 -4.22 -2.44 16.74
CA ALA A 12 -3.46 -2.82 17.93
C ALA A 12 -3.39 -1.71 19.00
N GLY A 13 -4.52 -1.03 19.26
CA GLY A 13 -4.62 0.04 20.25
C GLY A 13 -4.04 1.39 19.85
N ARG A 14 -3.45 1.52 18.65
CA ARG A 14 -2.84 2.76 18.15
C ARG A 14 -3.58 3.30 16.93
N THR A 15 -3.61 4.62 16.77
CA THR A 15 -3.99 5.24 15.50
C THR A 15 -2.89 4.96 14.47
N CYS A 16 -3.28 4.45 13.31
CA CYS A 16 -2.40 4.08 12.20
C CYS A 16 -2.95 4.62 10.89
N ARG A 17 -2.07 5.04 9.99
CA ARG A 17 -2.46 5.41 8.63
C ARG A 17 -2.79 4.15 7.83
N ALA A 18 -3.86 4.23 7.07
CA ALA A 18 -4.31 3.19 6.14
C ALA A 18 -4.71 3.83 4.81
N PHE A 19 -4.86 2.99 3.79
CA PHE A 19 -5.36 3.42 2.50
C PHE A 19 -6.28 2.35 1.91
N ALA A 20 -7.24 2.79 1.11
CA ALA A 20 -8.11 1.94 0.32
C ALA A 20 -7.94 2.20 -1.18
N ILE A 21 -7.97 1.13 -1.96
CA ILE A 21 -7.88 1.13 -3.41
C ILE A 21 -9.11 0.45 -4.01
N ARG A 22 -9.40 0.77 -5.28
CA ARG A 22 -10.25 -0.05 -6.14
C ARG A 22 -9.36 -0.93 -7.01
N TYR A 23 -9.49 -2.24 -6.88
CA TYR A 23 -8.78 -3.22 -7.71
C TYR A 23 -9.77 -4.24 -8.27
N ARG A 24 -9.80 -4.40 -9.60
CA ARG A 24 -10.73 -5.31 -10.31
C ARG A 24 -12.19 -5.20 -9.84
N GLY A 25 -12.66 -3.96 -9.68
CA GLY A 25 -14.03 -3.69 -9.24
C GLY A 25 -14.29 -3.89 -7.75
N GLN A 26 -13.31 -4.31 -6.94
CA GLN A 26 -13.45 -4.53 -5.50
C GLN A 26 -12.63 -3.53 -4.68
N ALA A 27 -13.17 -3.14 -3.53
CA ALA A 27 -12.46 -2.29 -2.58
C ALA A 27 -11.52 -3.16 -1.72
N HIS A 28 -10.26 -2.76 -1.62
CA HIS A 28 -9.28 -3.37 -0.73
C HIS A 28 -8.66 -2.28 0.14
N ALA A 29 -8.38 -2.57 1.40
CA ALA A 29 -7.75 -1.65 2.33
C ALA A 29 -6.56 -2.29 3.03
N TYR A 30 -5.52 -1.50 3.25
CA TYR A 30 -4.27 -1.93 3.85
C TYR A 30 -3.78 -0.90 4.85
N LEU A 31 -3.05 -1.37 5.87
CA LEU A 31 -2.22 -0.48 6.67
C LEU A 31 -1.16 0.13 5.76
N ASN A 32 -0.93 1.43 5.91
CA ASN A 32 0.12 2.14 5.21
C ASN A 32 1.47 1.86 5.88
N ARG A 33 1.94 0.60 5.78
CA ARG A 33 3.15 0.14 6.46
C ARG A 33 3.87 -0.88 5.61
N CYS A 34 5.14 -0.63 5.31
CA CYS A 34 5.99 -1.62 4.68
C CYS A 34 6.24 -2.80 5.65
N THR A 35 6.18 -4.03 5.14
CA THR A 35 6.48 -5.25 5.94
C THR A 35 7.97 -5.47 6.17
N HIS A 36 8.86 -4.71 5.50
CA HIS A 36 10.31 -4.89 5.57
C HIS A 36 10.99 -3.88 6.51
N VAL A 37 10.54 -2.63 6.49
CA VAL A 37 11.07 -1.54 7.34
C VAL A 37 9.91 -0.71 7.88
N ALA A 38 10.10 -0.16 9.08
CA ALA A 38 9.07 0.60 9.79
C ALA A 38 8.85 1.99 9.18
N MET A 39 8.19 2.03 8.02
CA MET A 39 7.83 3.25 7.28
C MET A 39 6.55 3.05 6.47
N GLU A 40 6.00 4.15 5.99
CA GLU A 40 4.82 4.17 5.11
C GLU A 40 5.16 3.72 3.68
N LEU A 41 4.15 3.28 2.94
CA LEU A 41 4.31 2.80 1.57
C LEU A 41 4.34 3.97 0.56
N ASP A 42 3.62 5.06 0.80
CA ASP A 42 3.57 6.20 -0.11
C ASP A 42 4.57 7.31 0.23
N TYR A 43 5.12 7.92 -0.82
CA TYR A 43 5.83 9.20 -0.75
C TYR A 43 4.97 10.36 -1.28
N GLN A 44 3.98 10.03 -2.12
CA GLN A 44 2.96 10.96 -2.60
C GLN A 44 1.58 10.44 -2.19
N PRO A 45 0.76 11.22 -1.47
CA PRO A 45 -0.53 10.78 -0.98
C PRO A 45 -1.39 10.12 -2.05
N GLY A 46 -1.87 8.92 -1.77
CA GLY A 46 -2.81 8.21 -2.64
C GLY A 46 -2.18 7.50 -3.86
N ARG A 47 -0.86 7.60 -4.05
CA ARG A 47 -0.16 6.94 -5.17
C ARG A 47 0.61 5.71 -4.70
N PHE A 48 -0.05 4.56 -4.82
CA PHE A 48 0.52 3.26 -4.44
C PHE A 48 0.76 2.35 -5.64
N PHE A 49 -0.03 2.49 -6.70
CA PHE A 49 0.12 1.63 -7.86
C PHE A 49 1.40 1.94 -8.64
N ASP A 50 2.02 0.90 -9.18
CA ASP A 50 3.02 1.02 -10.24
C ASP A 50 2.39 1.58 -11.53
N GLY A 51 3.23 1.89 -12.52
CA GLY A 51 2.76 2.42 -13.82
C GLY A 51 1.81 1.49 -14.57
N THR A 52 1.85 0.18 -14.29
CA THR A 52 0.94 -0.80 -14.89
C THR A 52 -0.39 -0.92 -14.15
N GLY A 53 -0.46 -0.48 -12.89
CA GLY A 53 -1.62 -0.68 -12.03
C GLY A 53 -1.80 -2.11 -11.52
N GLN A 54 -0.81 -2.98 -11.69
CA GLN A 54 -0.86 -4.39 -11.27
C GLN A 54 -0.29 -4.60 -9.87
N TRP A 55 0.59 -3.71 -9.40
CA TRP A 55 1.29 -3.85 -8.13
C TRP A 55 1.13 -2.61 -7.27
N LEU A 56 1.07 -2.80 -5.95
CA LEU A 56 1.29 -1.72 -5.00
C LEU A 56 2.78 -1.66 -4.67
N LEU A 57 3.38 -0.48 -4.74
CA LEU A 57 4.79 -0.25 -4.50
C LEU A 57 5.00 0.52 -3.21
N CYS A 58 6.01 0.10 -2.43
CA CYS A 58 6.63 0.98 -1.47
C CYS A 58 7.49 1.99 -2.24
N ALA A 59 7.12 3.27 -2.18
CA ALA A 59 7.80 4.36 -2.86
C ALA A 59 9.24 4.56 -2.37
N THR A 60 9.57 4.10 -1.15
CA THR A 60 10.89 4.32 -0.55
C THR A 60 11.96 3.35 -1.05
N HIS A 61 11.62 2.06 -1.26
CA HIS A 61 12.63 1.05 -1.62
C HIS A 61 12.05 -0.09 -2.49
N GLY A 62 10.95 0.16 -3.21
CA GLY A 62 10.52 -0.67 -4.33
C GLY A 62 9.91 -2.04 -3.99
N ALA A 63 9.59 -2.30 -2.73
CA ALA A 63 8.86 -3.53 -2.36
C ALA A 63 7.50 -3.57 -3.06
N ALA A 64 7.15 -4.72 -3.65
CA ALA A 64 5.92 -4.89 -4.43
C ALA A 64 4.93 -5.83 -3.73
N TYR A 65 3.66 -5.42 -3.69
CA TYR A 65 2.57 -6.13 -3.02
C TYR A 65 1.41 -6.36 -3.98
N HIS A 66 0.80 -7.54 -3.88
CA HIS A 66 -0.36 -7.89 -4.69
C HIS A 66 -1.61 -7.13 -4.21
N PRO A 67 -2.28 -6.31 -5.06
CA PRO A 67 -3.38 -5.43 -4.63
C PRO A 67 -4.64 -6.15 -4.15
N GLY A 68 -4.84 -7.42 -4.53
CA GLY A 68 -5.99 -8.21 -4.12
C GLY A 68 -5.80 -8.98 -2.81
N THR A 69 -4.57 -9.12 -2.32
CA THR A 69 -4.26 -9.98 -1.15
C THR A 69 -3.33 -9.33 -0.13
N GLY A 70 -2.64 -8.24 -0.47
CA GLY A 70 -1.62 -7.62 0.36
C GLY A 70 -0.32 -8.42 0.48
N ARG A 71 -0.20 -9.59 -0.16
CA ARG A 71 1.01 -10.42 -0.08
C ARG A 71 2.17 -9.71 -0.77
N CYS A 72 3.32 -9.67 -0.09
CA CYS A 72 4.57 -9.23 -0.70
C CYS A 72 4.99 -10.25 -1.76
N ALA A 73 5.21 -9.79 -2.99
CA ALA A 73 5.67 -10.60 -4.12
C ALA A 73 7.15 -10.38 -4.42
N ARG A 74 7.70 -9.21 -4.05
CA ARG A 74 9.11 -8.90 -4.18
C ARG A 74 9.58 -8.12 -2.94
N PRO A 75 10.52 -8.67 -2.16
CA PRO A 75 11.19 -7.88 -1.14
C PRO A 75 11.99 -6.79 -1.86
N GLY A 76 11.72 -5.53 -1.51
CA GLY A 76 12.34 -4.39 -2.17
C GLY A 76 13.86 -4.51 -2.12
N LEU A 77 14.50 -4.29 -3.26
CA LEU A 77 15.95 -4.15 -3.36
C LEU A 77 16.18 -2.67 -3.62
N ARG A 78 17.10 -2.06 -2.86
CA ARG A 78 17.63 -0.75 -3.24
C ARG A 78 18.12 -0.80 -4.68
#